data_AF-A0A8T2XYP3-F1
#
_entry.id   AF-A0A8T2XYP3-F1
#
_cell.length_a   1.000
_cell.length_b   1.000
_cell.length_c   1.000
_cell.angle_alpha   90.00
_cell.angle_beta   90.00
_cell.angle_gamma   90.00
#
_symmetry.space_group_name_H-M   'P 1'
#
loop_
_entity.id
_entity.type
_entity.pdbx_description
1 polymer ?
#
loop_
_entity_poly.entity_id
_entity_poly.type
_entity_poly.pdbx_seq_one_letter_code
_entity_poly.pdbx_strand_id
1 'polypeptide(L)'
;MKGLKLLNRADPFVEVTVSSRGEHVLAAAGEVHLERCIKDLKERFAKVSLEVSPPLVSYRETIEGEASNMLDNLKSSTRSSDYVEKMTPNGRCVVRVQVMKLPSALTMVLDKSTDLLGDIIGGKLGQSASNLETERSNIVQDESPVEVLKKRIMGAVESDILSLSKKDKDRAEKYKLKWQKFLKRIWALGPRQVGPNILFTPDSKSLSNDSSALVRGSPHVSERLGLVECSGNGEMPADTSSEELSALYREAESLQNSVVSGFQLATAAGPLCDEPMWGLAFVVEACINPLAEKFDDSESNQQSEQYAIFTGQVMTAVKDACRAAVLQKKPRLVEAMYFCELNTPPEYLGSMYAVLNQKRAQVLNEEMQEGFALSSVQAYVPVSESFGFAEDLRRKTAGAASALLVLSHWEELSEDPFFVPKTEEEIEEFGDGSSVPPNTARKLIDAVRRRKGLPVEEKVVQFATKQRTRARKV
;
A
#
# COMPACT_ATOMS: atom_id res chain seq x y z
N MET A 1 3.25 28.77 -13.56
CA MET A 1 4.28 27.81 -14.02
C MET A 1 5.72 28.24 -13.77
N LYS A 2 6.20 29.37 -14.32
CA LYS A 2 7.60 29.82 -14.09
C LYS A 2 7.95 29.95 -12.60
N GLY A 3 7.04 30.50 -11.80
CA GLY A 3 7.21 30.60 -10.33
C GLY A 3 7.36 29.25 -9.62
N LEU A 4 6.61 28.22 -10.03
CA LEU A 4 6.72 26.87 -9.45
C LEU A 4 8.08 26.23 -9.75
N LYS A 5 8.62 26.43 -10.95
CA LYS A 5 9.97 25.97 -11.29
C LYS A 5 11.05 26.68 -10.48
N LEU A 6 10.86 27.97 -10.20
CA LEU A 6 11.77 28.74 -9.33
C LEU A 6 11.68 28.27 -7.88
N LEU A 7 10.48 27.95 -7.39
CA LEU A 7 10.28 27.41 -6.05
C LEU A 7 10.97 26.05 -5.88
N ASN A 8 10.79 25.12 -6.83
CA ASN A 8 11.49 23.82 -6.83
C ASN A 8 13.02 23.98 -6.89
N ARG A 9 13.54 25.05 -7.51
CA ARG A 9 14.98 25.35 -7.47
C ARG A 9 15.44 25.95 -6.14
N ALA A 10 14.55 26.66 -5.44
CA ALA A 10 14.86 27.32 -4.17
C ALA A 10 14.78 26.36 -2.98
N ASP A 11 13.85 25.41 -3.01
CA ASP A 11 13.64 24.43 -1.96
C ASP A 11 13.76 22.99 -2.50
N PRO A 12 14.72 22.18 -1.98
CA PRO A 12 14.94 20.82 -2.46
C PRO A 12 13.85 19.83 -2.06
N PHE A 13 13.01 20.15 -1.06
CA PHE A 13 11.95 19.27 -0.57
C PHE A 13 10.60 19.53 -1.24
N VAL A 14 10.55 20.48 -2.18
CA VAL A 14 9.31 20.84 -2.88
C VAL A 14 9.20 20.08 -4.19
N GLU A 15 8.23 19.17 -4.28
CA GLU A 15 7.90 18.51 -5.53
C GLU A 15 6.63 19.09 -6.15
N VAL A 16 6.67 19.30 -7.46
CA VAL A 16 5.52 19.79 -8.23
C VAL A 16 5.08 18.71 -9.19
N THR A 17 3.88 18.20 -9.01
CA THR A 17 3.26 17.22 -9.89
C THR A 17 1.98 17.78 -10.51
N VAL A 18 1.53 17.16 -11.61
CA VAL A 18 0.28 17.54 -12.28
C VAL A 18 -0.69 16.39 -12.08
N SER A 19 -1.85 16.69 -11.51
CA SER A 19 -2.95 15.74 -11.34
C SER A 19 -3.60 15.43 -12.70
N SER A 20 -4.32 14.32 -12.79
CA SER A 20 -5.11 13.94 -13.98
C SER A 20 -6.15 14.99 -14.38
N ARG A 21 -6.60 15.82 -13.42
CA ARG A 21 -7.53 16.93 -13.63
C ARG A 21 -6.86 18.21 -14.17
N GLY A 22 -5.53 18.20 -14.34
CA GLY A 22 -4.74 19.37 -14.72
C GLY A 22 -4.42 20.32 -13.56
N GLU A 23 -4.79 19.96 -12.33
CA GLU A 23 -4.41 20.71 -11.12
C GLU A 23 -2.92 20.52 -10.81
N HIS A 24 -2.24 21.58 -10.36
CA HIS A 24 -0.86 21.50 -9.91
C HIS A 24 -0.82 21.15 -8.42
N VAL A 25 -0.24 20.00 -8.10
CA VAL A 25 -0.09 19.51 -6.74
C VAL A 25 1.31 19.85 -6.25
N LEU A 26 1.38 20.53 -5.12
CA LEU A 26 2.61 20.90 -4.43
C LEU A 26 2.79 19.95 -3.24
N ALA A 27 3.87 19.18 -3.22
CA ALA A 27 4.25 18.37 -2.07
C ALA A 27 5.35 19.09 -1.29
N ALA A 28 5.26 19.05 0.04
CA ALA A 28 6.18 19.66 0.98
C ALA A 28 6.33 18.77 2.22
N ALA A 29 7.40 18.97 2.98
CA ALA A 29 7.72 18.15 4.15
C ALA A 29 6.70 18.25 5.32
N GLY A 30 5.87 19.29 5.37
CA GLY A 30 4.86 19.48 6.42
C GLY A 30 4.01 20.72 6.20
N GLU A 31 3.04 20.94 7.07
CA GLU A 31 2.06 22.05 6.97
C GLU A 31 2.74 23.42 6.95
N VAL A 32 3.55 23.73 7.97
CA VAL A 32 4.23 25.03 8.10
C VAL A 32 5.12 25.31 6.88
N HIS A 33 5.74 24.25 6.36
CA HIS A 33 6.54 24.34 5.15
C HIS A 33 5.67 24.65 3.92
N LEU A 34 4.51 23.99 3.78
CA LEU A 34 3.56 24.24 2.70
C LEU A 34 3.01 25.67 2.74
N GLU A 35 2.66 26.19 3.91
CA GLU A 35 2.20 27.57 4.08
C GLU A 35 3.26 28.60 3.65
N ARG A 36 4.52 28.35 4.04
CA ARG A 36 5.64 29.20 3.63
C ARG A 36 5.85 29.14 2.12
N CYS A 37 5.79 27.96 1.52
CA CYS A 37 5.88 27.79 0.06
C CYS A 37 4.80 28.56 -0.68
N ILE A 38 3.55 28.50 -0.19
CA ILE A 38 2.42 29.24 -0.76
C ILE A 38 2.67 30.75 -0.66
N LYS A 39 3.15 31.23 0.49
CA LYS A 39 3.49 32.64 0.71
C LYS A 39 4.61 33.12 -0.23
N ASP A 40 5.69 32.36 -0.33
CA ASP A 40 6.81 32.68 -1.20
C ASP A 40 6.40 32.67 -2.69
N LEU A 41 5.51 31.76 -3.08
CA LEU A 41 4.97 31.71 -4.44
C LEU A 41 4.11 32.95 -4.75
N LYS A 42 3.28 33.40 -3.79
CA LYS A 42 2.45 34.61 -3.92
C LYS A 42 3.26 35.90 -3.91
N GLU A 43 4.23 36.04 -3.00
CA GLU A 43 4.94 37.31 -2.77
C GLU A 43 6.20 37.47 -3.63
N ARG A 44 7.01 36.40 -3.75
CA ARG A 44 8.37 36.50 -4.29
C ARG A 44 8.48 36.00 -5.72
N PHE A 45 8.00 34.78 -5.97
CA PHE A 45 8.29 34.09 -7.24
C PHE A 45 7.27 34.37 -8.33
N ALA A 46 5.99 34.04 -8.11
CA ALA A 46 4.97 34.11 -9.16
C ALA A 46 4.26 35.47 -9.18
N LYS A 47 4.09 36.12 -8.01
CA LYS A 47 3.41 37.43 -7.89
C LYS A 47 2.00 37.44 -8.49
N VAL A 48 1.28 36.34 -8.31
CA VAL A 48 -0.10 36.15 -8.78
C VAL A 48 -0.99 35.73 -7.62
N SER A 49 -2.28 36.09 -7.70
CA SER A 49 -3.29 35.54 -6.81
C SER A 49 -3.45 34.04 -7.08
N LEU A 50 -3.28 33.23 -6.05
CA LEU A 50 -3.44 31.78 -6.11
C LEU A 50 -4.67 31.37 -5.30
N GLU A 51 -5.54 30.59 -5.94
CA GLU A 51 -6.57 29.83 -5.27
C GLU A 51 -5.95 28.54 -4.76
N VAL A 52 -5.92 28.38 -3.45
CA VAL A 52 -5.30 27.23 -2.79
C VAL A 52 -6.40 26.42 -2.13
N SER A 53 -6.45 25.14 -2.47
CA SER A 53 -7.32 24.18 -1.81
C SER A 53 -6.78 23.80 -0.42
N PRO A 54 -7.65 23.37 0.52
CA PRO A 54 -7.22 22.66 1.71
C PRO A 54 -6.18 21.56 1.42
N PRO A 55 -5.18 21.39 2.32
CA PRO A 55 -4.10 20.42 2.12
C PRO A 55 -4.65 19.00 2.02
N LEU A 56 -3.97 18.18 1.22
CA LEU A 56 -4.31 16.77 1.02
C LEU A 56 -3.24 15.91 1.70
N VAL A 57 -3.67 14.87 2.40
CA VAL A 57 -2.77 13.85 2.96
C VAL A 57 -2.78 12.64 2.04
N SER A 58 -1.59 12.08 1.82
CA SER A 58 -1.45 10.78 1.18
C SER A 58 -1.81 9.68 2.18
N TYR A 59 -2.82 8.90 1.84
CA TYR A 59 -3.18 7.70 2.61
C TYR A 59 -2.55 6.47 1.96
N ARG A 60 -2.63 5.32 2.64
CA ARG A 60 -2.40 4.02 2.03
C ARG A 60 -3.62 3.14 2.18
N GLU A 61 -3.66 2.04 1.43
CA GLU A 61 -4.78 1.10 1.44
C GLU A 61 -4.31 -0.30 1.84
N THR A 62 -4.99 -0.92 2.80
CA THR A 62 -4.69 -2.29 3.23
C THR A 62 -5.98 -3.12 3.33
N ILE A 63 -5.89 -4.36 3.82
CA ILE A 63 -7.04 -5.23 4.06
C ILE A 63 -7.19 -5.54 5.55
N GLU A 64 -8.42 -5.80 5.98
CA GLU A 64 -8.71 -6.30 7.32
C GLU A 64 -8.19 -7.74 7.51
N GLY A 65 -7.70 -8.04 8.73
CA GLY A 65 -7.37 -9.40 9.17
C GLY A 65 -5.92 -9.56 9.62
N GLU A 66 -5.65 -10.63 10.38
CA GLU A 66 -4.31 -10.96 10.85
C GLU A 66 -3.60 -11.94 9.88
N ALA A 67 -2.27 -11.77 9.71
CA ALA A 67 -1.42 -12.60 8.87
C ALA A 67 -1.39 -14.10 9.29
N SER A 68 -1.82 -14.41 10.52
CA SER A 68 -1.85 -15.76 11.11
C SER A 68 -3.00 -16.61 10.54
N ASN A 69 -4.21 -16.03 10.42
CA ASN A 69 -5.42 -16.75 10.00
C ASN A 69 -5.43 -17.05 8.49
N MET A 70 -4.81 -16.20 7.68
CA MET A 70 -4.78 -16.33 6.21
C MET A 70 -3.78 -17.39 5.71
N LEU A 71 -2.70 -17.65 6.46
CA LEU A 71 -1.66 -18.62 6.04
C LEU A 71 -2.11 -20.08 6.17
N ASP A 72 -3.15 -20.34 6.97
CA ASP A 72 -3.78 -21.65 7.07
C ASP A 72 -4.85 -21.86 5.97
N ASN A 73 -5.51 -20.80 5.50
CA ASN A 73 -6.47 -20.84 4.38
C ASN A 73 -5.81 -21.17 3.03
N LEU A 74 -4.51 -20.89 2.84
CA LEU A 74 -3.79 -21.26 1.62
C LEU A 74 -3.71 -22.78 1.41
N LYS A 75 -3.83 -23.58 2.49
CA LYS A 75 -3.82 -25.05 2.37
C LYS A 75 -5.17 -25.63 1.94
N SER A 76 -6.27 -24.93 2.19
CA SER A 76 -7.61 -25.37 1.80
C SER A 76 -7.94 -24.87 0.40
N SER A 77 -7.24 -25.40 -0.60
CA SER A 77 -7.48 -25.19 -2.05
C SER A 77 -8.86 -25.69 -2.53
N THR A 78 -9.86 -25.80 -1.66
CA THR A 78 -11.13 -26.50 -1.94
C THR A 78 -12.37 -25.63 -1.72
N ARG A 79 -12.24 -24.37 -1.30
CA ARG A 79 -13.38 -23.43 -1.27
C ARG A 79 -13.20 -22.36 -2.33
N SER A 80 -14.10 -22.34 -3.30
CA SER A 80 -14.22 -21.40 -4.43
C SER A 80 -14.39 -19.91 -4.05
N SER A 81 -14.18 -19.57 -2.78
CA SER A 81 -14.45 -18.25 -2.20
C SER A 81 -13.19 -17.41 -1.95
N ASP A 82 -11.98 -17.97 -2.11
CA ASP A 82 -10.74 -17.28 -1.71
C ASP A 82 -9.91 -16.69 -2.86
N TYR A 83 -10.21 -17.03 -4.10
CA TYR A 83 -9.55 -16.47 -5.28
C TYR A 83 -10.50 -15.65 -6.14
N VAL A 84 -10.00 -14.57 -6.71
CA VAL A 84 -10.72 -13.77 -7.70
C VAL A 84 -10.25 -14.15 -9.07
N GLU A 85 -11.18 -14.56 -9.93
CA GLU A 85 -10.92 -14.83 -11.33
C GLU A 85 -11.38 -13.65 -12.20
N LYS A 86 -10.49 -13.18 -13.07
CA LYS A 86 -10.80 -12.21 -14.13
C LYS A 86 -10.27 -12.74 -15.45
N MET A 87 -11.06 -12.52 -16.50
CA MET A 87 -10.73 -12.92 -17.85
C MET A 87 -10.41 -11.69 -18.67
N THR A 88 -9.42 -11.81 -19.54
CA THR A 88 -9.18 -10.81 -20.60
C THR A 88 -10.41 -10.69 -21.52
N PRO A 89 -10.65 -9.52 -22.15
CA PRO A 89 -11.77 -9.36 -23.08
C PRO A 89 -11.79 -10.41 -24.21
N ASN A 90 -10.61 -10.90 -24.61
CA ASN A 90 -10.44 -11.90 -25.64
C ASN A 90 -10.67 -13.34 -25.15
N GLY A 91 -10.96 -13.56 -23.86
CA GLY A 91 -11.17 -14.88 -23.28
C GLY A 91 -9.92 -15.77 -23.14
N ARG A 92 -8.76 -15.28 -23.60
CA ARG A 92 -7.55 -16.10 -23.82
C ARG A 92 -6.70 -16.25 -22.56
N CYS A 93 -6.62 -15.20 -21.74
CA CYS A 93 -5.95 -15.25 -20.44
C CYS A 93 -6.96 -15.13 -19.31
N VAL A 94 -6.85 -16.06 -18.36
CA VAL A 94 -7.60 -16.12 -17.11
C VAL A 94 -6.63 -15.88 -15.97
N VAL A 95 -6.86 -14.82 -15.22
CA VAL A 95 -6.02 -14.42 -14.08
C VAL A 95 -6.77 -14.71 -12.80
N ARG A 96 -6.15 -15.50 -11.92
CA ARG A 96 -6.61 -15.78 -10.56
C ARG A 96 -5.69 -15.10 -9.57
N VAL A 97 -6.27 -14.34 -8.65
CA VAL A 97 -5.51 -13.59 -7.64
C VAL A 97 -5.99 -13.93 -6.26
N GLN A 98 -5.04 -14.18 -5.37
CA GLN A 98 -5.24 -14.28 -3.94
C GLN A 98 -4.43 -13.20 -3.22
N VAL A 99 -5.02 -12.59 -2.19
CA VAL A 99 -4.41 -11.52 -1.40
C VAL A 99 -4.37 -11.91 0.07
N MET A 100 -3.24 -11.61 0.71
CA MET A 100 -3.01 -11.79 2.13
C MET A 100 -2.38 -10.53 2.72
N LYS A 101 -2.62 -10.28 4.02
CA LYS A 101 -1.97 -9.19 4.75
C LYS A 101 -0.59 -9.62 5.24
N LEU A 102 0.39 -8.74 5.12
CA LEU A 102 1.73 -8.92 5.66
C LEU A 102 1.77 -8.53 7.14
N PRO A 103 2.64 -9.18 7.95
CA PRO A 103 2.91 -8.75 9.31
C PRO A 103 3.41 -7.30 9.37
N SER A 104 2.91 -6.51 10.32
CA SER A 104 3.19 -5.06 10.39
C SER A 104 4.68 -4.76 10.56
N ALA A 105 5.43 -5.50 11.37
CA ALA A 105 6.87 -5.25 11.52
C ALA A 105 7.62 -5.54 10.22
N LEU A 106 7.22 -6.58 9.47
CA LEU A 106 7.79 -6.85 8.15
C LEU A 106 7.56 -5.68 7.19
N THR A 107 6.34 -5.14 7.16
CA THR A 107 6.02 -3.99 6.28
C THR A 107 6.83 -2.75 6.63
N MET A 108 7.05 -2.47 7.91
CA MET A 108 7.88 -1.36 8.37
C MET A 108 9.36 -1.55 7.99
N VAL A 109 9.88 -2.78 8.11
CA VAL A 109 11.26 -3.06 7.69
C VAL A 109 11.43 -2.89 6.18
N LEU A 110 10.45 -3.31 5.38
CA LEU A 110 10.49 -3.14 3.92
C LEU A 110 10.48 -1.66 3.53
N ASP A 111 9.63 -0.84 4.15
CA ASP A 111 9.54 0.60 3.87
C ASP A 111 10.83 1.35 4.27
N LYS A 112 11.37 1.05 5.46
CA LYS A 112 12.64 1.64 5.93
C LYS A 112 13.85 1.21 5.11
N SER A 113 13.77 0.08 4.42
CA SER A 113 14.88 -0.49 3.63
C SER A 113 14.71 -0.29 2.12
N THR A 114 13.82 0.62 1.71
CA THR A 114 13.54 0.92 0.29
C THR A 114 14.81 1.26 -0.50
N ASP A 115 15.66 2.15 0.00
CA ASP A 115 16.91 2.52 -0.69
C ASP A 115 17.85 1.32 -0.90
N LEU A 116 18.05 0.51 0.14
CA LEU A 116 18.88 -0.70 0.09
C LEU A 116 18.30 -1.74 -0.88
N LEU A 117 16.98 -1.93 -0.87
CA LEU A 117 16.28 -2.82 -1.81
C LEU A 117 16.44 -2.33 -3.25
N GLY A 118 16.34 -1.02 -3.48
CA GLY A 118 16.58 -0.38 -4.76
C GLY A 118 17.99 -0.64 -5.29
N ASP A 119 19.01 -0.54 -4.43
CA ASP A 119 20.41 -0.81 -4.81
C ASP A 119 20.66 -2.28 -5.13
N ILE A 120 20.07 -3.20 -4.34
CA ILE A 120 20.19 -4.66 -4.53
C ILE A 120 19.50 -5.10 -5.82
N ILE A 121 18.27 -4.65 -6.06
CA ILE A 121 17.47 -5.04 -7.23
C ILE A 121 18.00 -4.35 -8.49
N GLY A 122 18.38 -3.08 -8.39
CA GLY A 122 18.95 -2.29 -9.49
C GLY A 122 20.40 -2.65 -9.83
N GLY A 123 21.05 -3.52 -9.06
CA GLY A 123 22.43 -3.95 -9.29
C GLY A 123 23.48 -2.85 -9.12
N LYS A 124 23.14 -1.76 -8.40
CA LYS A 124 23.99 -0.56 -8.23
C LYS A 124 24.93 -0.63 -7.04
N LEU A 125 25.20 -1.84 -6.52
CA LEU A 125 26.04 -2.06 -5.34
C LEU A 125 27.49 -1.54 -5.49
N GLY A 126 27.92 -1.14 -6.69
CA GLY A 126 29.26 -0.64 -6.99
C GLY A 126 29.44 0.88 -7.09
N GLN A 127 28.39 1.71 -7.01
CA GLN A 127 28.52 3.17 -7.24
C GLN A 127 28.16 4.07 -6.05
N SER A 128 27.40 3.57 -5.06
CA SER A 128 26.95 4.39 -3.92
C SER A 128 27.87 4.36 -2.70
N ALA A 129 28.95 3.56 -2.72
CA ALA A 129 29.90 3.46 -1.62
C ALA A 129 30.67 4.77 -1.34
N SER A 130 30.65 5.76 -2.23
CA SER A 130 31.43 7.00 -2.07
C SER A 130 30.74 8.11 -1.28
N ASN A 131 29.44 8.04 -0.96
CA ASN A 131 28.68 9.20 -0.47
C ASN A 131 28.07 9.05 0.94
N LEU A 132 28.35 7.96 1.67
CA LEU A 132 27.72 7.65 2.98
C LEU A 132 28.72 7.27 4.08
N GLU A 133 29.96 7.76 4.02
CA GLU A 133 31.02 7.40 4.99
C GLU A 133 31.01 8.19 6.32
N THR A 134 30.04 9.06 6.60
CA THR A 134 30.11 9.93 7.82
C THR A 134 29.42 9.36 9.07
N GLU A 135 28.73 8.22 9.01
CA GLU A 135 28.10 7.63 10.21
C GLU A 135 28.34 6.11 10.38
N ARG A 136 29.59 5.66 10.16
CA ARG A 136 30.02 4.32 10.60
C ARG A 136 31.16 4.42 11.60
N SER A 137 30.81 4.66 12.86
CA SER A 137 31.67 4.26 13.96
C SER A 137 30.93 3.28 14.87
N ASN A 138 31.51 2.08 14.96
CA ASN A 138 31.40 1.07 16.01
C ASN A 138 30.49 -0.15 15.74
N ILE A 139 31.19 -1.26 15.41
CA ILE A 139 31.00 -2.67 15.82
C ILE A 139 30.61 -3.68 14.71
N VAL A 140 31.63 -4.50 14.37
CA VAL A 140 31.66 -5.92 13.97
C VAL A 140 31.33 -6.32 12.51
N GLN A 141 32.42 -6.72 11.82
CA GLN A 141 32.59 -7.64 10.68
C GLN A 141 31.82 -7.36 9.38
N ASP A 142 32.50 -7.59 8.26
CA ASP A 142 32.03 -7.51 6.86
C ASP A 142 30.82 -8.44 6.58
N GLU A 143 29.68 -8.23 7.23
CA GLU A 143 28.41 -8.82 6.80
C GLU A 143 27.94 -8.08 5.55
N SER A 144 27.66 -8.83 4.48
CA SER A 144 27.13 -8.25 3.25
C SER A 144 25.82 -7.51 3.55
N PRO A 145 25.52 -6.36 2.89
CA PRO A 145 24.29 -5.61 3.15
C PRO A 145 23.02 -6.45 2.95
N VAL A 146 23.12 -7.49 2.12
CA VAL A 146 22.07 -8.49 1.85
C VAL A 146 21.81 -9.38 3.08
N GLU A 147 22.85 -9.84 3.77
CA GLU A 147 22.72 -10.67 4.97
C GLU A 147 22.12 -9.89 6.14
N VAL A 148 22.54 -8.63 6.32
CA VAL A 148 21.96 -7.74 7.34
C VAL A 148 20.47 -7.54 7.08
N LEU A 149 20.08 -7.31 5.82
CA LEU A 149 18.67 -7.15 5.45
C LEU A 149 17.88 -8.43 5.67
N LYS A 150 18.42 -9.59 5.29
CA LYS A 150 17.81 -10.91 5.52
C LYS A 150 17.58 -11.17 7.01
N LYS A 151 18.57 -10.85 7.85
CA LYS A 151 18.46 -10.96 9.32
C LYS A 151 17.39 -10.02 9.88
N ARG A 152 17.28 -8.79 9.37
CA ARG A 152 16.22 -7.84 9.75
C ARG A 152 14.82 -8.34 9.37
N ILE A 153 14.65 -8.85 8.15
CA ILE A 153 13.39 -9.42 7.66
C ILE A 153 12.97 -10.61 8.54
N MET A 154 13.90 -11.54 8.79
CA MET A 154 13.63 -12.70 9.64
C MET A 154 13.33 -12.29 11.09
N GLY A 155 14.09 -11.34 11.64
CA GLY A 155 13.88 -10.81 12.99
C GLY A 155 12.52 -10.10 13.15
N ALA A 156 12.06 -9.37 12.14
CA ALA A 156 10.75 -8.72 12.14
C ALA A 156 9.59 -9.72 12.08
N VAL A 157 9.74 -10.78 11.27
CA VAL A 157 8.77 -11.88 11.24
C VAL A 157 8.74 -12.57 12.60
N GLU A 158 9.89 -12.77 13.25
CA GLU A 158 9.98 -13.35 14.59
C GLU A 158 9.36 -12.47 15.68
N SER A 159 9.56 -11.14 15.65
CA SER A 159 8.98 -10.23 16.64
C SER A 159 7.46 -10.22 16.58
N ASP A 160 6.88 -10.24 15.38
CA ASP A 160 5.43 -10.27 15.20
C ASP A 160 4.86 -11.61 15.70
N ILE A 161 5.52 -12.73 15.43
CA ILE A 161 5.10 -14.05 15.94
C ILE A 161 5.13 -14.10 17.47
N LEU A 162 6.18 -13.55 18.10
CA LEU A 162 6.30 -13.49 19.56
C LEU A 162 5.22 -12.63 20.21
N SER A 163 4.79 -11.55 19.54
CA SER A 163 3.70 -10.71 20.02
C SER A 163 2.35 -11.44 20.02
N LEU A 164 2.09 -12.27 19.00
CA LEU A 164 0.84 -13.03 18.86
C LEU A 164 0.78 -14.29 19.74
N SER A 165 1.90 -14.98 19.95
CA SER A 165 1.92 -16.29 20.61
C SER A 165 2.96 -16.35 21.74
N LYS A 166 2.64 -15.73 22.88
CA LYS A 166 3.39 -15.96 24.13
C LYS A 166 3.28 -17.41 24.65
N LYS A 167 2.41 -18.26 24.08
CA LYS A 167 2.03 -19.57 24.64
C LYS A 167 2.48 -20.80 23.82
N ASP A 168 2.66 -20.72 22.50
CA ASP A 168 2.99 -21.90 21.67
C ASP A 168 4.26 -21.70 20.83
N LYS A 169 5.41 -22.15 21.35
CA LYS A 169 6.71 -22.14 20.63
C LYS A 169 6.69 -23.00 19.36
N ASP A 170 6.01 -24.14 19.39
CA ASP A 170 5.93 -25.06 18.24
C ASP A 170 5.15 -24.47 17.06
N ARG A 171 4.13 -23.63 17.33
CA ARG A 171 3.37 -22.92 16.28
C ARG A 171 4.22 -21.83 15.63
N ALA A 172 5.02 -21.13 16.44
CA ALA A 172 5.96 -20.11 15.99
C ALA A 172 7.02 -20.69 15.04
N GLU A 173 7.61 -21.84 15.38
CA GLU A 173 8.60 -22.50 14.53
C GLU A 173 8.01 -22.99 13.20
N LYS A 174 6.81 -23.60 13.23
CA LYS A 174 6.09 -23.98 12.01
C LYS A 174 5.79 -22.77 11.12
N TYR A 175 5.41 -21.65 11.72
CA TYR A 175 5.10 -20.41 11.00
C TYR A 175 6.37 -19.79 10.40
N LYS A 176 7.49 -19.80 11.13
CA LYS A 176 8.81 -19.39 10.63
C LYS A 176 9.24 -20.22 9.42
N LEU A 177 9.11 -21.54 9.48
CA LEU A 177 9.43 -22.42 8.36
C LEU A 177 8.53 -22.17 7.14
N LYS A 178 7.24 -21.88 7.36
CA LYS A 178 6.33 -21.48 6.27
C LYS A 178 6.80 -20.18 5.62
N TRP A 179 7.10 -19.14 6.40
CA TRP A 179 7.59 -17.86 5.86
C TRP A 179 8.92 -18.01 5.12
N GLN A 180 9.84 -18.82 5.61
CA GLN A 180 11.07 -19.12 4.87
C GLN A 180 10.78 -19.74 3.49
N LYS A 181 9.75 -20.57 3.36
CA LYS A 181 9.32 -21.11 2.05
C LYS A 181 8.71 -20.02 1.15
N PHE A 182 7.92 -19.10 1.70
CA PHE A 182 7.35 -17.98 0.93
C PHE A 182 8.41 -16.97 0.50
N LEU A 183 9.36 -16.63 1.38
CA LEU A 183 10.44 -15.71 1.09
C LEU A 183 11.37 -16.21 -0.03
N LYS A 184 11.41 -17.52 -0.30
CA LYS A 184 12.11 -18.11 -1.45
C LYS A 184 11.36 -17.94 -2.79
N ARG A 185 10.09 -17.54 -2.75
CA ARG A 185 9.17 -17.46 -3.90
C ARG A 185 8.82 -16.02 -4.29
N ILE A 186 9.61 -15.03 -3.88
CA ILE A 186 9.32 -13.63 -4.17
C ILE A 186 9.69 -13.34 -5.63
N TRP A 187 8.69 -12.98 -6.41
CA TRP A 187 8.84 -12.57 -7.79
C TRP A 187 9.18 -11.08 -7.89
N ALA A 188 8.37 -10.21 -7.28
CA ALA A 188 8.52 -8.76 -7.36
C ALA A 188 8.06 -8.06 -6.07
N LEU A 189 8.56 -6.85 -5.84
CA LEU A 189 8.09 -5.94 -4.80
C LEU A 189 7.32 -4.76 -5.44
N GLY A 190 6.39 -4.15 -4.71
CA GLY A 190 5.55 -3.08 -5.26
C GLY A 190 5.12 -2.04 -4.23
N PRO A 191 4.87 -0.79 -4.63
CA PRO A 191 5.01 -0.22 -5.98
C PRO A 191 6.48 0.06 -6.39
N ARG A 192 6.73 0.30 -7.69
CA ARG A 192 8.04 0.67 -8.27
C ARG A 192 9.20 -0.30 -7.98
N GLN A 193 8.93 -1.60 -7.89
CA GLN A 193 9.93 -2.65 -7.60
C GLN A 193 10.58 -2.57 -6.21
N VAL A 194 10.21 -1.62 -5.35
CA VAL A 194 10.92 -1.32 -4.09
C VAL A 194 9.96 -1.16 -2.89
N GLY A 195 8.65 -1.29 -3.08
CA GLY A 195 7.67 -1.03 -2.02
C GLY A 195 7.37 -2.21 -1.06
N PRO A 196 6.51 -1.96 -0.05
CA PRO A 196 6.19 -2.89 1.03
C PRO A 196 5.19 -3.99 0.65
N ASN A 197 4.79 -4.09 -0.63
CA ASN A 197 3.92 -5.16 -1.12
C ASN A 197 4.75 -6.23 -1.84
N ILE A 198 4.34 -7.49 -1.70
CA ILE A 198 5.08 -8.65 -2.22
C ILE A 198 4.23 -9.39 -3.25
N LEU A 199 4.83 -9.76 -4.38
CA LEU A 199 4.27 -10.70 -5.34
C LEU A 199 4.98 -12.05 -5.20
N PHE A 200 4.22 -13.11 -4.95
CA PHE A 200 4.72 -14.47 -4.89
C PHE A 200 4.49 -15.22 -6.21
N THR A 201 5.42 -16.12 -6.55
CA THR A 201 5.21 -17.08 -7.63
C THR A 201 4.14 -18.09 -7.25
N PRO A 202 3.27 -18.50 -8.19
CA PRO A 202 2.24 -19.52 -7.92
C PRO A 202 2.85 -20.90 -7.64
N ASP A 203 2.13 -21.75 -6.91
CA ASP A 203 2.57 -23.13 -6.67
C ASP A 203 2.36 -23.95 -7.94
N SER A 204 3.36 -24.75 -8.34
CA SER A 204 3.31 -25.58 -9.57
C SER A 204 2.23 -26.67 -9.57
N LYS A 205 1.43 -26.79 -8.50
CA LYS A 205 0.46 -27.86 -8.26
C LYS A 205 -1.01 -27.43 -8.44
N SER A 206 -1.32 -26.14 -8.59
CA SER A 206 -2.70 -25.66 -8.79
C SER A 206 -3.09 -25.70 -10.27
N LEU A 207 -3.69 -26.82 -10.67
CA LEU A 207 -4.44 -27.04 -11.92
C LEU A 207 -3.69 -26.79 -13.23
N SER A 208 -2.88 -27.77 -13.65
CA SER A 208 -2.73 -28.04 -15.08
C SER A 208 -3.96 -28.82 -15.57
N ASN A 209 -4.98 -28.13 -16.08
CA ASN A 209 -5.81 -28.77 -17.09
C ASN A 209 -4.93 -28.88 -18.35
N ASP A 210 -4.97 -30.04 -19.03
CA ASP A 210 -4.03 -30.42 -20.10
C ASP A 210 -3.97 -29.45 -21.31
N SER A 211 -4.82 -28.42 -21.35
CA SER A 211 -4.88 -27.40 -22.40
C SER A 211 -4.41 -25.99 -22.00
N SER A 212 -4.12 -25.70 -20.72
CA SER A 212 -3.79 -24.33 -20.28
C SER A 212 -2.34 -24.19 -19.82
N ALA A 213 -1.62 -23.18 -20.32
CA ALA A 213 -0.25 -22.87 -19.90
C ALA A 213 -0.22 -21.81 -18.78
N LEU A 214 0.41 -22.14 -17.65
CA LEU A 214 0.63 -21.20 -16.56
C LEU A 214 1.85 -20.31 -16.85
N VAL A 215 1.71 -18.99 -16.67
CA VAL A 215 2.83 -18.04 -16.68
C VAL A 215 3.70 -18.30 -15.46
N ARG A 216 4.76 -19.10 -15.63
CA ARG A 216 5.76 -19.36 -14.58
C ARG A 216 6.63 -18.12 -14.44
N GLY A 217 6.51 -17.39 -13.34
CA GLY A 217 7.45 -16.32 -12.97
C GLY A 217 8.76 -16.88 -12.41
N SER A 218 9.87 -16.17 -12.60
CA SER A 218 11.13 -16.46 -11.90
C SER A 218 11.20 -15.69 -10.57
N PRO A 219 11.70 -16.30 -9.48
CA PRO A 219 11.84 -15.64 -8.19
C PRO A 219 13.05 -14.67 -8.17
N HIS A 220 12.99 -13.64 -9.01
CA HIS A 220 14.10 -12.71 -9.25
C HIS A 220 14.58 -12.01 -7.98
N VAL A 221 13.64 -11.53 -7.16
CA VAL A 221 13.98 -10.82 -5.91
C VAL A 221 14.56 -11.78 -4.88
N SER A 222 14.04 -13.00 -4.76
CA SER A 222 14.60 -14.00 -3.84
C SER A 222 16.01 -14.44 -4.19
N GLU A 223 16.33 -14.54 -5.48
CA GLU A 223 17.69 -14.79 -5.97
C GLU A 223 18.63 -13.63 -5.61
N ARG A 224 18.21 -12.39 -5.86
CA ARG A 224 18.97 -11.18 -5.54
C ARG A 224 19.20 -10.99 -4.04
N LEU A 225 18.24 -11.41 -3.21
CA LEU A 225 18.33 -11.37 -1.75
C LEU A 225 19.13 -12.56 -1.16
N GLY A 226 19.68 -13.47 -2.00
CA GLY A 226 20.41 -14.64 -1.51
C GLY A 226 19.55 -15.57 -0.63
N LEU A 227 18.24 -15.61 -0.89
CA LEU A 227 17.29 -16.50 -0.21
C LEU A 227 17.19 -17.86 -0.91
N VAL A 228 17.51 -17.87 -2.21
CA VAL A 228 17.64 -19.05 -3.05
C VAL A 228 19.12 -19.21 -3.38
N GLU A 229 19.74 -20.30 -2.92
CA GLU A 229 21.01 -20.74 -3.47
C GLU A 229 20.71 -21.26 -4.88
N CYS A 230 21.48 -20.85 -5.89
CA CYS A 230 21.38 -21.41 -7.24
C CYS A 230 21.78 -22.89 -7.23
N SER A 231 20.93 -23.77 -6.72
CA SER A 231 20.95 -25.19 -7.04
C SER A 231 20.29 -25.35 -8.41
N GLY A 232 21.11 -25.81 -9.35
CA GLY A 232 20.81 -25.86 -10.77
C GLY A 232 19.60 -26.70 -11.14
N ASN A 233 19.18 -26.47 -12.38
CA ASN A 233 18.19 -27.22 -13.12
C ASN A 233 16.81 -27.20 -12.47
N GLY A 234 16.00 -26.22 -12.86
CA GLY A 234 14.58 -26.50 -12.95
C GLY A 234 14.45 -27.80 -13.76
N GLU A 235 13.94 -28.85 -13.13
CA GLU A 235 13.49 -30.05 -13.81
C GLU A 235 12.55 -29.58 -14.92
N MET A 236 13.08 -29.56 -16.14
CA MET A 236 12.25 -29.57 -17.33
C MET A 236 11.34 -30.79 -17.15
N PRO A 237 10.00 -30.64 -17.20
CA PRO A 237 9.16 -31.81 -17.31
C PRO A 237 9.68 -32.57 -18.54
N ALA A 238 10.17 -33.78 -18.30
CA ALA A 238 10.71 -34.65 -19.31
C ALA A 238 9.71 -34.74 -20.46
N ASP A 239 10.23 -34.44 -21.66
CA ASP A 239 9.78 -34.85 -22.98
C ASP A 239 8.44 -35.59 -22.99
N THR A 240 7.39 -34.93 -23.48
CA THR A 240 6.32 -35.43 -24.39
C THR A 240 5.10 -34.50 -24.27
N SER A 241 4.95 -33.50 -25.14
CA SER A 241 3.64 -32.89 -25.47
C SER A 241 3.75 -32.00 -26.73
N SER A 242 2.65 -31.89 -27.49
CA SER A 242 2.53 -31.31 -28.83
C SER A 242 3.28 -29.97 -29.07
N GLU A 243 3.68 -29.71 -30.32
CA GLU A 243 4.32 -28.45 -30.75
C GLU A 243 3.52 -27.21 -30.30
N GLU A 244 2.18 -27.31 -30.25
CA GLU A 244 1.26 -26.27 -29.79
C GLU A 244 1.47 -25.88 -28.31
N LEU A 245 1.73 -26.84 -27.42
CA LEU A 245 1.99 -26.56 -26.00
C LEU A 245 3.34 -25.87 -25.82
N SER A 246 4.36 -26.25 -26.61
CA SER A 246 5.68 -25.60 -26.57
C SER A 246 5.63 -24.12 -26.99
N ALA A 247 4.80 -23.79 -27.99
CA ALA A 247 4.57 -22.41 -28.41
C ALA A 247 3.84 -21.59 -27.33
N LEU A 248 2.85 -22.19 -26.66
CA LEU A 248 2.14 -21.56 -25.54
C LEU A 248 3.07 -21.28 -24.35
N TYR A 249 4.04 -22.15 -24.07
CA TYR A 249 5.04 -21.90 -23.02
C TYR A 249 5.98 -20.74 -23.35
N ARG A 250 6.42 -20.61 -24.60
CA ARG A 250 7.21 -19.44 -25.07
C ARG A 250 6.40 -18.15 -24.94
N GLU A 251 5.13 -18.20 -25.30
CA GLU A 251 4.21 -17.07 -25.11
C GLU A 251 4.04 -16.74 -23.63
N ALA A 252 3.90 -17.74 -22.77
CA ALA A 252 3.81 -17.55 -21.32
C ALA A 252 5.07 -16.90 -20.71
N GLU A 253 6.27 -17.29 -21.14
CA GLU A 253 7.53 -16.66 -20.71
C GLU A 253 7.55 -15.17 -21.05
N SER A 254 7.13 -14.82 -22.26
CA SER A 254 7.12 -13.43 -22.71
C SER A 254 6.10 -12.54 -21.96
N LEU A 255 5.02 -13.13 -21.42
CA LEU A 255 4.01 -12.42 -20.63
C LEU A 255 4.38 -12.18 -19.16
N GLN A 256 5.48 -12.74 -18.67
CA GLN A 256 5.95 -12.54 -17.29
C GLN A 256 6.05 -11.05 -16.91
N ASN A 257 6.64 -10.23 -17.79
CA ASN A 257 6.80 -8.79 -17.58
C ASN A 257 5.45 -8.05 -17.53
N SER A 258 4.45 -8.56 -18.26
CA SER A 258 3.08 -8.02 -18.27
C SER A 258 2.40 -8.22 -16.92
N VAL A 259 2.57 -9.40 -16.31
CA VAL A 259 2.03 -9.71 -14.98
C VAL A 259 2.67 -8.81 -13.92
N VAL A 260 4.01 -8.68 -13.94
CA VAL A 260 4.74 -7.80 -13.03
C VAL A 260 4.32 -6.34 -13.20
N SER A 261 4.16 -5.86 -14.44
CA SER A 261 3.74 -4.49 -14.72
C SER A 261 2.29 -4.23 -14.28
N GLY A 262 1.38 -5.18 -14.52
CA GLY A 262 0.00 -5.13 -14.03
C GLY A 262 -0.07 -5.06 -12.50
N PHE A 263 0.75 -5.87 -11.82
CA PHE A 263 0.90 -5.84 -10.37
C PHE A 263 1.43 -4.50 -9.84
N GLN A 264 2.45 -3.92 -10.49
CA GLN A 264 2.97 -2.60 -10.11
C GLN A 264 1.93 -1.50 -10.28
N LEU A 265 1.13 -1.54 -11.34
CA LEU A 265 0.02 -0.60 -11.56
C LEU A 265 -1.11 -0.78 -10.54
N ALA A 266 -1.40 -2.02 -10.13
CA ALA A 266 -2.38 -2.31 -9.10
C ALA A 266 -1.95 -1.77 -7.74
N THR A 267 -0.72 -2.07 -7.34
CA THR A 267 -0.18 -1.66 -6.04
C THR A 267 0.08 -0.16 -5.94
N ALA A 268 0.34 0.53 -7.06
CA ALA A 268 0.49 1.98 -7.09
C ALA A 268 -0.84 2.72 -6.92
N ALA A 269 -1.96 2.14 -7.36
CA ALA A 269 -3.28 2.74 -7.29
C ALA A 269 -4.32 1.74 -6.79
N GLY A 270 -4.61 1.81 -5.50
CA GLY A 270 -5.56 0.96 -4.79
C GLY A 270 -7.03 1.21 -5.14
N PRO A 271 -7.93 0.28 -4.78
CA PRO A 271 -9.35 0.33 -5.14
C PRO A 271 -10.18 1.39 -4.39
N LEU A 272 -9.73 1.89 -3.23
CA LEU A 272 -10.50 2.86 -2.45
C LEU A 272 -10.35 4.26 -3.04
N CYS A 273 -9.14 4.79 -3.06
CA CYS A 273 -8.86 6.20 -3.32
C CYS A 273 -7.82 6.42 -4.43
N ASP A 274 -7.48 5.38 -5.21
CA ASP A 274 -6.30 5.38 -6.08
C ASP A 274 -5.03 5.80 -5.29
N GLU A 275 -4.93 5.36 -4.03
CA GLU A 275 -3.73 5.52 -3.22
C GLU A 275 -2.93 4.21 -3.21
N PRO A 276 -1.60 4.27 -3.04
CA PRO A 276 -0.77 3.08 -3.05
C PRO A 276 -1.15 2.10 -1.92
N MET A 277 -1.19 0.82 -2.27
CA MET A 277 -1.46 -0.26 -1.34
C MET A 277 -0.30 -0.43 -0.35
N TRP A 278 -0.61 -0.90 0.86
CA TRP A 278 0.35 -1.06 1.95
C TRP A 278 0.21 -2.41 2.65
N GLY A 279 1.33 -3.12 2.72
CA GLY A 279 1.46 -4.33 3.52
C GLY A 279 0.67 -5.52 2.99
N LEU A 280 0.60 -5.67 1.67
CA LEU A 280 -0.14 -6.75 1.03
C LEU A 280 0.79 -7.71 0.31
N ALA A 281 0.47 -9.00 0.39
CA ALA A 281 1.09 -10.04 -0.42
C ALA A 281 0.07 -10.62 -1.40
N PHE A 282 0.50 -10.80 -2.64
CA PHE A 282 -0.32 -11.27 -3.75
C PHE A 282 0.24 -12.57 -4.29
N VAL A 283 -0.63 -13.54 -4.54
CA VAL A 283 -0.33 -14.72 -5.35
C VAL A 283 -1.14 -14.57 -6.63
N VAL A 284 -0.46 -14.46 -7.76
CA VAL A 284 -1.09 -14.26 -9.08
C VAL A 284 -0.81 -15.48 -9.94
N GLU A 285 -1.88 -16.15 -10.34
CA GLU A 285 -1.89 -17.27 -11.28
C GLU A 285 -2.49 -16.78 -12.60
N ALA A 286 -1.67 -16.61 -13.64
CA ALA A 286 -2.13 -16.25 -14.96
C ALA A 286 -2.05 -17.48 -15.88
N CYS A 287 -3.21 -18.00 -16.28
CA CYS A 287 -3.33 -19.13 -17.18
C CYS A 287 -3.70 -18.65 -18.59
N ILE A 288 -3.01 -19.15 -19.59
CA ILE A 288 -3.27 -18.89 -21.01
C ILE A 288 -3.96 -20.12 -21.58
N ASN A 289 -5.11 -19.91 -22.19
CA ASN A 289 -5.82 -20.93 -22.94
C ASN A 289 -5.53 -20.75 -24.44
N PRO A 290 -5.38 -21.84 -25.21
CA PRO A 290 -5.33 -21.79 -26.66
C PRO A 290 -6.63 -21.19 -27.19
N LEU A 291 -6.52 -20.46 -28.30
CA LEU A 291 -7.68 -19.89 -28.98
C LEU A 291 -8.63 -21.03 -29.41
N ALA A 292 -9.89 -20.96 -28.98
CA ALA A 292 -10.94 -21.78 -29.56
C ALA A 292 -11.32 -21.21 -30.95
N GLU A 293 -10.56 -21.61 -31.97
CA GLU A 293 -10.85 -21.67 -33.41
C GLU A 293 -11.22 -20.41 -34.25
N LYS A 294 -10.54 -20.34 -35.42
CA LYS A 294 -10.85 -19.73 -36.74
C LYS A 294 -10.59 -18.23 -36.98
N PHE A 295 -9.37 -17.92 -37.44
CA PHE A 295 -9.13 -16.88 -38.46
C PHE A 295 -8.09 -17.39 -39.47
N ASP A 296 -8.36 -17.16 -40.76
CA ASP A 296 -7.58 -17.62 -41.91
C ASP A 296 -6.08 -17.29 -41.80
N ASP A 297 -5.25 -18.27 -42.15
CA ASP A 297 -3.79 -18.17 -42.28
C ASP A 297 -3.40 -17.25 -43.44
N SER A 298 -3.48 -15.95 -43.24
CA SER A 298 -2.84 -14.96 -44.11
C SER A 298 -2.71 -13.63 -43.38
N GLU A 299 -1.63 -13.46 -42.60
CA GLU A 299 -0.82 -12.23 -42.50
C GLU A 299 0.15 -12.27 -41.31
N SER A 300 1.39 -12.69 -41.55
CA SER A 300 2.47 -12.78 -40.56
C SER A 300 2.96 -11.43 -40.01
N ASN A 301 2.49 -10.30 -40.53
CA ASN A 301 2.84 -8.96 -40.04
C ASN A 301 1.87 -8.39 -38.99
N GLN A 302 0.66 -8.95 -38.84
CA GLN A 302 -0.31 -8.51 -37.83
C GLN A 302 -0.09 -9.16 -36.45
N GLN A 303 0.72 -10.22 -36.39
CA GLN A 303 0.95 -10.99 -35.17
C GLN A 303 1.66 -10.19 -34.07
N SER A 304 2.60 -9.29 -34.42
CA SER A 304 3.32 -8.46 -33.45
C SER A 304 2.44 -7.36 -32.84
N GLU A 305 1.54 -6.76 -33.62
CA GLU A 305 0.59 -5.75 -33.13
C GLU A 305 -0.48 -6.40 -32.24
N GLN A 306 -0.99 -7.56 -32.65
CA GLN A 306 -1.94 -8.36 -31.86
C GLN A 306 -1.32 -8.84 -30.54
N TYR A 307 -0.03 -9.19 -30.57
CA TYR A 307 0.73 -9.56 -29.37
C TYR A 307 0.91 -8.37 -28.41
N ALA A 308 1.26 -7.19 -28.91
CA ALA A 308 1.37 -5.98 -28.08
C ALA A 308 0.04 -5.57 -27.42
N ILE A 309 -1.07 -5.71 -28.16
CA ILE A 309 -2.43 -5.49 -27.63
C ILE A 309 -2.74 -6.53 -26.54
N PHE A 310 -2.37 -7.79 -26.76
CA PHE A 310 -2.59 -8.88 -25.80
C PHE A 310 -1.80 -8.67 -24.49
N THR A 311 -0.54 -8.26 -24.57
CA THR A 311 0.28 -7.85 -23.39
C THR A 311 -0.44 -6.78 -22.56
N GLY A 312 -0.95 -5.72 -23.20
CA GLY A 312 -1.68 -4.64 -22.52
C GLY A 312 -3.01 -5.09 -21.89
N GLN A 313 -3.71 -6.03 -22.53
CA GLN A 313 -4.92 -6.64 -21.97
C GLN A 313 -4.61 -7.47 -20.73
N VAL A 314 -3.54 -8.26 -20.74
CA VAL A 314 -3.10 -9.05 -19.57
C VAL A 314 -2.74 -8.12 -18.41
N MET A 315 -2.00 -7.04 -18.65
CA MET A 315 -1.68 -6.04 -17.63
C MET A 315 -2.94 -5.47 -16.96
N THR A 316 -3.94 -5.12 -17.77
CA THR A 316 -5.21 -4.56 -17.29
C THR A 316 -6.01 -5.60 -16.51
N ALA A 317 -6.09 -6.84 -17.02
CA ALA A 317 -6.78 -7.94 -16.35
C ALA A 317 -6.15 -8.26 -14.99
N VAL A 318 -4.81 -8.28 -14.90
CA VAL A 318 -4.09 -8.46 -13.62
C VAL A 318 -4.38 -7.32 -12.67
N LYS A 319 -4.34 -6.07 -13.16
CA LYS A 319 -4.66 -4.89 -12.34
C LYS A 319 -6.05 -4.95 -11.74
N ASP A 320 -7.04 -5.28 -12.57
CA ASP A 320 -8.45 -5.37 -12.15
C ASP A 320 -8.70 -6.57 -11.24
N ALA A 321 -8.02 -7.69 -11.46
CA ALA A 321 -8.08 -8.86 -10.58
C ALA A 321 -7.52 -8.56 -9.19
N CYS A 322 -6.35 -7.89 -9.11
CA CYS A 322 -5.77 -7.46 -7.84
C CYS A 322 -6.70 -6.49 -7.08
N ARG A 323 -7.26 -5.49 -7.77
CA ARG A 323 -8.21 -4.54 -7.17
C ARG A 323 -9.47 -5.24 -6.65
N ALA A 324 -10.03 -6.15 -7.43
CA ALA A 324 -11.21 -6.93 -7.04
C ALA A 324 -10.91 -7.87 -5.84
N ALA A 325 -9.72 -8.46 -5.78
CA ALA A 325 -9.32 -9.31 -4.67
C ALA A 325 -9.17 -8.54 -3.35
N VAL A 326 -8.62 -7.32 -3.39
CA VAL A 326 -8.57 -6.42 -2.23
C VAL A 326 -9.98 -6.02 -1.77
N LEU A 327 -10.89 -5.72 -2.71
CA LEU A 327 -12.28 -5.37 -2.38
C LEU A 327 -13.03 -6.53 -1.69
N GLN A 328 -12.77 -7.78 -2.07
CA GLN A 328 -13.38 -8.95 -1.42
C GLN A 328 -12.89 -9.16 0.02
N LYS A 329 -11.66 -8.76 0.34
CA LYS A 329 -11.02 -8.97 1.65
C LYS A 329 -11.21 -7.79 2.62
N LYS A 330 -12.31 -7.03 2.48
CA LYS A 330 -12.67 -5.88 3.33
C LYS A 330 -11.52 -4.87 3.48
N PRO A 331 -11.36 -3.95 2.53
CA PRO A 331 -10.27 -2.98 2.56
C PRO A 331 -10.40 -1.99 3.72
N ARG A 332 -9.25 -1.51 4.21
CA ARG A 332 -9.09 -0.54 5.28
C ARG A 332 -8.16 0.59 4.82
N LEU A 333 -8.40 1.80 5.31
CA LEU A 333 -7.53 2.95 5.08
C LEU A 333 -6.39 2.92 6.10
N VAL A 334 -5.20 3.30 5.68
CA VAL A 334 -4.03 3.42 6.54
C VAL A 334 -3.64 4.89 6.57
N GLU A 335 -3.63 5.46 7.78
CA GLU A 335 -3.23 6.83 8.04
C GLU A 335 -1.74 6.87 8.39
N ALA A 336 -1.08 7.98 8.05
CA ALA A 336 0.23 8.29 8.60
C ALA A 336 0.09 8.84 10.01
N MET A 337 0.98 8.44 10.91
CA MET A 337 1.05 8.93 12.29
C MET A 337 2.34 9.74 12.50
N TYR A 338 2.19 10.96 13.00
CA TYR A 338 3.29 11.73 13.54
C TYR A 338 3.58 11.29 14.96
N PHE A 339 4.84 11.05 15.27
CA PHE A 339 5.35 11.12 16.63
C PHE A 339 5.48 12.58 17.01
N CYS A 340 4.77 12.95 18.08
CA CYS A 340 4.70 14.28 18.62
C CYS A 340 5.39 14.32 19.98
N GLU A 341 6.45 15.12 20.10
CA GLU A 341 7.07 15.45 21.37
C GLU A 341 6.59 16.84 21.80
N LEU A 342 5.93 16.90 22.96
CA LEU A 342 5.28 18.09 23.47
C LEU A 342 5.97 18.54 24.75
N ASN A 343 6.38 19.79 24.81
CA ASN A 343 6.94 20.38 26.02
C ASN A 343 5.99 21.46 26.52
N THR A 344 5.45 21.26 27.73
CA THR A 344 4.48 22.16 28.34
C THR A 344 4.70 22.25 29.84
N PRO A 345 4.62 23.43 30.47
CA PRO A 345 4.61 23.53 31.93
C PRO A 345 3.35 22.87 32.54
N PRO A 346 3.43 22.35 33.78
CA PRO A 346 2.36 21.53 34.37
C PRO A 346 1.02 22.27 34.53
N GLU A 347 1.03 23.60 34.60
CA GLU A 347 -0.18 24.44 34.70
C GLU A 347 -1.11 24.31 33.47
N TYR A 348 -0.53 24.10 32.28
CA TYR A 348 -1.28 24.07 31.01
C TYR A 348 -1.44 22.64 30.45
N LEU A 349 -1.00 21.64 31.19
CA LEU A 349 -1.03 20.23 30.80
C LEU A 349 -2.46 19.73 30.51
N GLY A 350 -3.45 20.14 31.31
CA GLY A 350 -4.86 19.83 31.04
C GLY A 350 -5.36 20.41 29.71
N SER A 351 -4.94 21.63 29.38
CA SER A 351 -5.31 22.29 28.11
C SER A 351 -4.65 21.61 26.90
N MET A 352 -3.41 21.15 27.05
CA MET A 352 -2.72 20.35 26.03
C MET A 352 -3.44 19.02 25.78
N TYR A 353 -3.81 18.28 26.82
CA TYR A 353 -4.57 17.03 26.67
C TYR A 353 -5.93 17.25 26.00
N ALA A 354 -6.58 18.38 26.24
CA ALA A 354 -7.80 18.74 25.54
C ALA A 354 -7.61 18.98 24.03
N VAL A 355 -6.43 19.44 23.58
CA VAL A 355 -6.10 19.50 22.14
C VAL A 355 -5.82 18.10 21.60
N LEU A 356 -5.04 17.28 22.32
CA LEU A 356 -4.71 15.92 21.91
C LEU A 356 -5.95 15.05 21.70
N ASN A 357 -6.89 15.08 22.65
CA ASN A 357 -8.14 14.33 22.56
C ASN A 357 -9.02 14.82 21.39
N GLN A 358 -9.03 16.13 21.11
CA GLN A 358 -9.76 16.68 19.98
C GLN A 358 -9.19 16.21 18.63
N LYS A 359 -7.89 15.91 18.57
CA LYS A 359 -7.17 15.50 17.35
C LYS A 359 -6.93 13.99 17.25
N ARG A 360 -7.65 13.17 18.05
CA ARG A 360 -7.52 11.70 18.10
C ARG A 360 -6.08 11.23 18.39
N ALA A 361 -5.34 11.99 19.19
CA ALA A 361 -3.97 11.63 19.52
C ALA A 361 -3.93 10.52 20.58
N GLN A 362 -2.98 9.60 20.44
CA GLN A 362 -2.71 8.55 21.43
C GLN A 362 -1.48 8.91 22.25
N VAL A 363 -1.66 9.09 23.55
CA VAL A 363 -0.57 9.41 24.48
C VAL A 363 0.19 8.13 24.82
N LEU A 364 1.52 8.17 24.73
CA LEU A 364 2.41 7.04 25.02
C LEU A 364 2.97 7.17 26.43
N ASN A 365 3.80 8.19 26.63
CA ASN A 365 4.57 8.41 27.84
C ASN A 365 4.49 9.88 28.24
N GLU A 366 4.49 10.12 29.55
CA GLU A 366 4.64 11.43 30.16
C GLU A 366 5.87 11.39 31.07
N GLU A 367 6.83 12.26 30.80
CA GLU A 367 8.06 12.38 31.58
C GLU A 367 8.19 13.82 32.08
N MET A 368 8.39 13.99 33.38
CA MET A 368 8.75 15.29 33.94
C MET A 368 10.27 15.43 33.90
N GLN A 369 10.79 16.43 33.21
CA GLN A 369 12.24 16.64 33.15
C GLN A 369 12.75 17.15 34.50
N GLU A 370 13.60 16.38 35.15
CA GLU A 370 14.23 16.80 36.41
C GLU A 370 15.16 18.00 36.16
N GLY A 371 14.82 19.15 36.75
CA GLY A 371 15.60 20.39 36.65
C GLY A 371 14.95 21.51 35.84
N PHE A 372 13.95 21.21 35.00
CA PHE A 372 13.14 22.22 34.30
C PHE A 372 11.66 22.06 34.68
N ALA A 373 10.94 23.17 34.85
CA ALA A 373 9.49 23.14 35.14
C ALA A 373 8.64 22.84 33.89
N LEU A 374 9.09 21.91 33.04
CA LEU A 374 8.43 21.49 31.82
C LEU A 374 8.19 19.98 31.88
N SER A 375 6.97 19.58 31.57
CA SER A 375 6.59 18.19 31.32
C SER A 375 6.74 17.90 29.83
N SER A 376 7.44 16.82 29.50
CA SER A 376 7.52 16.28 28.14
C SER A 376 6.49 15.17 27.98
N VAL A 377 5.64 15.29 26.96
CA VAL A 377 4.63 14.29 26.61
C VAL A 377 4.88 13.78 25.20
N GLN A 378 4.98 12.46 25.08
CA GLN A 378 5.13 11.76 23.81
C GLN A 378 3.79 11.19 23.39
N ALA A 379 3.34 11.52 22.17
CA ALA A 379 2.06 11.07 21.64
C ALA A 379 2.14 10.78 20.14
N TYR A 380 1.28 9.89 19.64
CA TYR A 380 1.03 9.73 18.22
C TYR A 380 -0.17 10.56 17.80
N VAL A 381 -0.03 11.33 16.71
CA VAL A 381 -1.09 12.19 16.16
C VAL A 381 -1.29 11.85 14.67
N PRO A 382 -2.51 11.58 14.20
CA PRO A 382 -2.76 11.37 12.78
C PRO A 382 -2.39 12.61 11.95
N VAL A 383 -1.71 12.41 10.81
CA VAL A 383 -1.32 13.50 9.90
C VAL A 383 -2.55 14.27 9.39
N SER A 384 -3.67 13.57 9.16
CA SER A 384 -4.95 14.15 8.72
C SER A 384 -5.50 15.20 9.69
N GLU A 385 -5.28 15.02 10.99
CA GLU A 385 -5.77 15.91 12.05
C GLU A 385 -4.71 16.93 12.51
N SER A 386 -3.46 16.74 12.10
CA SER A 386 -2.33 17.60 12.49
C SER A 386 -2.40 19.04 11.94
N PHE A 387 -3.24 19.30 10.93
CA PHE A 387 -3.41 20.64 10.38
C PHE A 387 -3.99 21.61 11.43
N GLY A 388 -3.33 22.75 11.59
CA GLY A 388 -3.63 23.75 12.61
C GLY A 388 -3.30 23.32 14.05
N PHE A 389 -2.66 22.16 14.26
CA PHE A 389 -2.39 21.63 15.59
C PHE A 389 -1.49 22.56 16.42
N ALA A 390 -0.44 23.10 15.81
CA ALA A 390 0.48 24.01 16.49
C ALA A 390 -0.22 25.33 16.90
N GLU A 391 -1.16 25.82 16.09
CA GLU A 391 -1.94 27.03 16.40
C GLU A 391 -2.95 26.76 17.51
N ASP A 392 -3.67 25.64 17.44
CA ASP A 392 -4.62 25.21 18.46
C ASP A 392 -3.93 25.03 19.82
N LEU A 393 -2.75 24.43 19.83
CA LEU A 393 -1.93 24.22 21.02
C LEU A 393 -1.49 25.56 21.62
N ARG A 394 -0.94 26.47 20.82
CA ARG A 394 -0.56 27.81 21.27
C ARG A 394 -1.75 28.61 21.79
N ARG A 395 -2.90 28.53 21.13
CA ARG A 395 -4.11 29.25 21.53
C ARG A 395 -4.64 28.77 22.88
N LYS A 396 -4.71 27.45 23.13
CA LYS A 396 -5.20 26.91 24.40
C LYS A 396 -4.21 27.03 25.56
N THR A 397 -2.92 27.13 25.28
CA THR A 397 -1.86 27.22 26.31
C THR A 397 -1.21 28.61 26.42
N ALA A 398 -1.81 29.64 25.81
CA ALA A 398 -1.26 30.98 25.73
C ALA A 398 0.20 31.04 25.18
N GLY A 399 0.57 30.07 24.34
CA GLY A 399 1.90 29.93 23.75
C GLY A 399 2.94 29.23 24.64
N ALA A 400 2.55 28.73 25.82
CA ALA A 400 3.46 28.04 26.73
C ALA A 400 3.85 26.64 26.26
N ALA A 401 3.01 25.99 25.44
CA ALA A 401 3.29 24.68 24.90
C ALA A 401 3.97 24.75 23.53
N SER A 402 4.90 23.83 23.30
CA SER A 402 5.57 23.62 22.02
C SER A 402 5.46 22.17 21.59
N ALA A 403 5.39 21.94 20.27
CA ALA A 403 5.26 20.62 19.67
C ALA A 403 6.31 20.43 18.58
N LEU A 404 6.97 19.27 18.59
CA LEU A 404 7.80 18.77 17.51
C LEU A 404 7.09 17.57 16.87
N LEU A 405 6.88 17.61 15.55
CA LEU A 405 6.20 16.56 14.79
C LEU A 405 7.21 15.86 13.86
N VAL A 406 7.32 14.54 13.96
CA VAL A 406 8.17 13.69 13.12
C VAL A 406 7.36 12.52 12.59
N LEU A 407 7.44 12.19 11.30
CA LEU A 407 6.76 11.02 10.74
C LEU A 407 7.30 9.74 11.41
N SER A 408 6.40 8.96 12.00
CA SER A 408 6.79 7.74 12.73
C SER A 408 6.53 6.49 11.90
N HIS A 409 5.26 6.23 11.61
CA HIS A 409 4.81 5.00 10.96
C HIS A 409 3.42 5.16 10.36
N TRP A 410 2.98 4.11 9.67
CA TRP A 410 1.66 3.98 9.07
C TRP A 410 0.81 3.06 9.95
N GLU A 411 -0.40 3.51 10.29
CA GLU A 411 -1.33 2.79 11.15
C GLU A 411 -2.65 2.54 10.43
N GLU A 412 -3.20 1.34 10.57
CA GLU A 412 -4.49 1.00 9.99
C GLU A 412 -5.64 1.60 10.79
N LEU A 413 -6.60 2.20 10.09
CA LEU A 413 -7.82 2.69 10.72
C LEU A 413 -8.73 1.49 11.02
N SER A 414 -9.16 1.39 12.28
CA SER A 414 -10.02 0.30 12.75
C SER A 414 -11.44 0.36 12.19
N GLU A 415 -11.91 1.56 11.80
CA GLU A 415 -13.25 1.78 11.27
C GLU A 415 -13.44 1.20 9.86
N ASP A 416 -14.54 0.47 9.64
CA ASP A 416 -14.89 -0.05 8.32
C ASP A 416 -15.50 1.04 7.42
N PRO A 417 -14.86 1.44 6.31
CA PRO A 417 -15.39 2.50 5.44
C PRO A 417 -16.73 2.14 4.77
N PHE A 418 -17.11 0.86 4.72
CA PHE A 418 -18.37 0.39 4.15
C PHE A 418 -19.25 -0.33 5.18
N PHE A 419 -19.16 0.09 6.46
CA PHE A 419 -20.00 -0.47 7.51
C PHE A 419 -21.49 -0.38 7.14
N VAL A 420 -22.15 -1.54 7.14
CA VAL A 420 -23.60 -1.66 7.01
C VAL A 420 -24.03 -2.60 8.13
N PRO A 421 -24.98 -2.19 9.00
CA PRO A 421 -25.46 -3.04 10.08
C PRO A 421 -26.05 -4.32 9.49
N LYS A 422 -25.54 -5.48 9.92
CA LYS A 422 -25.99 -6.81 9.46
C LYS A 422 -26.48 -7.67 10.60
N THR A 423 -25.92 -7.50 11.79
CA THR A 423 -26.35 -8.29 12.95
C THR A 423 -27.63 -7.71 13.53
N GLU A 424 -28.43 -8.54 14.20
CA GLU A 424 -29.67 -8.09 14.83
C GLU A 424 -29.40 -6.99 15.88
N GLU A 425 -28.32 -7.12 16.66
CA GLU A 425 -27.87 -6.11 17.62
C GLU A 425 -27.50 -4.77 16.94
N GLU A 426 -26.75 -4.82 15.83
CA GLU A 426 -26.39 -3.62 15.06
C GLU A 426 -27.64 -2.97 14.43
N ILE A 427 -28.62 -3.77 14.01
CA ILE A 427 -29.88 -3.27 13.45
C ILE A 427 -30.76 -2.67 14.56
N GLU A 428 -30.72 -3.21 15.76
CA GLU A 428 -31.43 -2.63 16.92
C GLU A 428 -30.82 -1.27 17.32
N GLU A 429 -29.50 -1.14 17.29
CA GLU A 429 -28.79 0.10 17.64
C GLU A 429 -28.88 1.15 16.52
N PHE A 430 -28.62 0.75 15.27
CA PHE A 430 -28.46 1.65 14.13
C PHE A 430 -29.65 1.67 13.16
N GLY A 431 -30.70 0.89 13.43
CA GLY A 431 -31.88 0.77 12.58
C GLY A 431 -31.53 0.37 11.14
N ASP A 432 -32.13 1.06 10.18
CA ASP A 432 -31.87 0.89 8.74
C ASP A 432 -30.50 1.45 8.28
N GLY A 433 -29.58 1.74 9.20
CA GLY A 433 -28.28 2.36 8.93
C GLY A 433 -28.32 3.89 8.80
N SER A 434 -29.48 4.53 9.00
CA SER A 434 -29.62 5.99 8.93
C SER A 434 -29.12 6.72 10.17
N SER A 435 -29.04 6.05 11.31
CA SER A 435 -28.54 6.62 12.57
C SER A 435 -27.05 6.31 12.81
N VAL A 436 -26.38 5.60 11.89
CA VAL A 436 -24.94 5.38 11.98
C VAL A 436 -24.23 6.73 11.93
N PRO A 437 -23.40 7.08 12.94
CA PRO A 437 -22.65 8.34 12.91
C PRO A 437 -21.73 8.38 11.68
N PRO A 438 -21.39 9.59 11.20
CA PRO A 438 -20.52 9.72 10.02
C PRO A 438 -19.17 9.08 10.31
N ASN A 439 -18.93 7.93 9.66
CA ASN A 439 -17.70 7.17 9.77
C ASN A 439 -16.51 8.02 9.31
N THR A 440 -15.45 8.07 10.12
CA THR A 440 -14.27 8.88 9.83
C THR A 440 -13.55 8.35 8.59
N ALA A 441 -13.39 7.03 8.46
CA ALA A 441 -12.80 6.38 7.30
C ALA A 441 -13.52 6.77 6.00
N ARG A 442 -14.86 6.76 6.01
CA ARG A 442 -15.66 7.14 4.84
C ARG A 442 -15.50 8.62 4.50
N LYS A 443 -15.50 9.49 5.51
CA LYS A 443 -15.27 10.94 5.34
C LYS A 443 -13.92 11.22 4.67
N LEU A 444 -12.86 10.53 5.09
CA LEU A 444 -11.52 10.68 4.53
C LEU A 444 -11.45 10.17 3.09
N ILE A 445 -12.03 8.98 2.83
CA ILE A 445 -12.12 8.42 1.47
C ILE A 445 -12.85 9.36 0.52
N ASP A 446 -14.02 9.86 0.93
CA ASP A 446 -14.82 10.75 0.09
C ASP A 446 -14.10 12.09 -0.13
N ALA A 447 -13.34 12.60 0.84
CA ALA A 447 -12.52 13.80 0.68
C ALA A 447 -11.43 13.61 -0.40
N VAL A 448 -10.71 12.49 -0.35
CA VAL A 448 -9.66 12.15 -1.34
C VAL A 448 -10.27 11.90 -2.72
N ARG A 449 -11.39 11.16 -2.78
CA ARG A 449 -12.10 10.88 -4.03
C ARG A 449 -12.58 12.16 -4.71
N ARG A 450 -13.22 13.09 -3.97
CA ARG A 450 -13.65 14.39 -4.50
C ARG A 450 -12.48 15.18 -5.09
N ARG A 451 -11.33 15.17 -4.40
CA ARG A 451 -10.10 15.85 -4.87
C ARG A 451 -9.58 15.27 -6.17
N LYS A 452 -9.48 13.93 -6.23
CA LYS A 452 -9.02 13.20 -7.43
C LYS A 452 -10.04 13.18 -8.56
N GLY A 453 -11.30 13.58 -8.30
CA GLY A 453 -12.40 13.53 -9.28
C GLY A 453 -12.94 12.12 -9.49
N LEU A 454 -12.73 11.23 -8.51
CA LEU A 454 -13.28 9.88 -8.51
C LEU A 454 -14.77 9.91 -8.12
N PRO A 455 -15.58 8.95 -8.60
CA PRO A 455 -16.98 8.88 -8.24
C PRO A 455 -17.15 8.65 -6.74
N VAL A 456 -17.97 9.47 -6.11
CA VAL A 456 -18.38 9.34 -4.70
C VAL A 456 -19.80 8.83 -4.67
N GLU A 457 -20.06 7.77 -3.90
CA GLU A 457 -21.40 7.19 -3.74
C GLU A 457 -22.20 8.00 -2.71
N GLU A 458 -22.40 9.28 -2.99
CA GLU A 458 -23.27 10.12 -2.18
C GLU A 458 -24.70 9.88 -2.66
N LYS A 459 -25.56 9.29 -1.81
CA LYS A 459 -26.99 9.11 -2.14
C LYS A 459 -27.66 10.48 -2.20
N VAL A 460 -27.64 11.12 -3.37
CA VAL A 460 -28.26 12.45 -3.63
C VAL A 460 -29.75 12.45 -3.29
N VAL A 461 -30.44 11.30 -3.41
CA VAL A 461 -31.81 11.10 -2.95
C VAL A 461 -31.96 9.70 -2.34
N GLN A 462 -32.15 9.60 -1.03
CA GLN A 462 -32.36 8.32 -0.34
C GLN A 462 -33.75 7.71 -0.61
N PHE A 463 -34.79 8.53 -0.79
CA PHE A 463 -36.15 8.06 -1.11
C PHE A 463 -36.84 8.98 -2.13
N ALA A 464 -36.78 8.62 -3.43
CA ALA A 464 -37.46 9.36 -4.49
C ALA A 464 -38.99 9.41 -4.29
N THR A 465 -39.56 8.39 -3.64
CA THR A 465 -41.00 8.25 -3.40
C THR A 465 -41.57 9.29 -2.43
N LYS A 466 -40.78 9.79 -1.46
CA LYS A 466 -41.22 10.80 -0.48
C LYS A 466 -41.30 12.23 -1.05
N GLN A 467 -40.73 12.49 -2.23
CA GLN A 467 -40.80 13.82 -2.85
C GLN A 467 -42.19 14.11 -3.44
N ARG A 468 -42.87 13.09 -4.01
CA ARG A 468 -44.24 13.26 -4.55
C ARG A 468 -45.28 13.60 -3.49
N THR A 469 -45.12 13.13 -2.25
CA THR A 469 -46.06 13.41 -1.15
C THR A 469 -45.76 14.71 -0.41
N ARG A 470 -44.50 15.19 -0.39
CA ARG A 470 -44.14 16.49 0.19
C ARG A 470 -44.65 17.68 -0.62
N ALA A 471 -44.59 17.62 -1.95
CA ALA A 471 -45.07 18.70 -2.81
C ALA A 471 -46.60 18.88 -2.81
N ARG A 472 -47.35 17.91 -2.28
CA ARG A 472 -48.82 17.90 -2.28
C ARG A 472 -49.45 18.50 -1.01
N LYS A 473 -48.63 18.94 -0.05
CA LYS A 473 -49.04 19.69 1.14
C LYS A 473 -48.49 21.11 1.07
N VAL A 474 -49.06 21.95 0.22
CA VAL A 474 -49.02 23.41 0.30
C VAL A 474 -50.43 23.91 0.00
#